data_AF-A0A7X6RX49-F1
#
_entry.id   AF-A0A7X6RX49-F1
#
_cell.length_a   1.000
_cell.length_b   1.000
_cell.length_c   1.000
_cell.angle_alpha   90.00
_cell.angle_beta   90.00
_cell.angle_gamma   90.00
#
_symmetry.space_group_name_H-M   'P 1'
#
loop_
_entity.id
_entity.type
_entity.pdbx_description
1 polymer ?
#
loop_
_entity_poly.entity_id
_entity_poly.type
_entity_poly.pdbx_seq_one_letter_code
_entity_poly.pdbx_strand_id
1 'polypeptide(L)'
;MPEVAPDPGRTLFTDNPAIVDPHMTTIESFSRDGDGLRVNFTAGTPDCFGVHLVTQETADAVTIELRGGTPPESVGRMCIALAVHGAAEVTLQAPLGSRQVLTVQ
;
A
#
# COMPACT_ATOMS: atom_id res chain seq x y z
N MET A 1 -11.09 6.93 -4.39
CA MET A 1 -10.71 6.57 -3.00
C MET A 1 -10.69 7.85 -2.15
N PRO A 2 -11.15 7.82 -0.88
CA PRO A 2 -11.19 9.01 -0.03
C PRO A 2 -9.80 9.42 0.50
N GLU A 3 -9.58 10.74 0.61
CA GLU A 3 -8.44 11.34 1.33
C GLU A 3 -8.79 11.46 2.83
N VAL A 4 -7.89 11.04 3.71
CA VAL A 4 -8.05 11.12 5.17
C VAL A 4 -6.79 11.69 5.82
N ALA A 5 -6.92 12.25 7.03
CA ALA A 5 -5.78 12.73 7.81
C ALA A 5 -4.78 11.58 8.09
N PRO A 6 -3.45 11.85 8.09
CA PRO A 6 -2.45 10.84 8.43
C PRO A 6 -2.68 10.26 9.83
N ASP A 7 -2.57 8.93 9.93
CA ASP A 7 -2.65 8.20 11.20
C ASP A 7 -1.29 7.55 11.51
N PRO A 8 -0.53 8.07 12.49
CA PRO A 8 0.76 7.51 12.86
C PRO A 8 0.66 6.14 13.57
N GLY A 9 -0.55 5.68 13.95
CA GLY A 9 -0.77 4.37 14.57
C GLY A 9 -0.82 3.21 13.59
N ARG A 10 -0.86 3.47 12.28
CA ARG A 10 -0.86 2.42 11.24
C ARG A 10 0.49 1.73 11.15
N THR A 11 0.46 0.41 10.97
CA THR A 11 1.65 -0.39 10.72
C THR A 11 2.21 -0.05 9.34
N LEU A 12 3.47 0.38 9.27
CA LEU A 12 4.13 0.69 8.01
C LEU A 12 4.60 -0.60 7.33
N PHE A 13 4.17 -0.78 6.08
CA PHE A 13 4.65 -1.83 5.19
C PHE A 13 5.66 -1.24 4.20
N THR A 14 6.73 -1.99 3.97
CA THR A 14 7.70 -1.68 2.92
C THR A 14 7.25 -2.34 1.62
N ASP A 15 7.32 -1.60 0.51
CA ASP A 15 7.05 -2.14 -0.82
C ASP A 15 8.03 -3.29 -1.14
N ASN A 16 7.48 -4.45 -1.53
CA ASN A 16 8.24 -5.64 -1.84
C ASN A 16 7.74 -6.27 -3.15
N PRO A 17 8.40 -6.01 -4.30
CA PRO A 17 8.01 -6.60 -5.58
C PRO A 17 8.22 -8.11 -5.67
N ALA A 18 8.90 -8.73 -4.70
CA ALA A 18 9.21 -10.16 -4.70
C ALA A 18 8.17 -11.00 -3.94
N ILE A 19 7.02 -10.45 -3.53
CA ILE A 19 5.96 -11.22 -2.88
C ILE A 19 5.54 -12.45 -3.69
N VAL A 20 5.33 -13.56 -2.99
CA VAL A 20 4.86 -14.83 -3.54
C VAL A 20 3.35 -14.86 -3.52
N ASP A 21 2.75 -15.40 -4.59
CA ASP A 21 1.30 -15.46 -4.82
C ASP A 21 0.61 -14.08 -4.74
N PRO A 22 1.02 -13.10 -5.57
CA PRO A 22 0.50 -11.76 -5.51
C PRO A 22 -0.99 -11.71 -5.92
N HIS A 23 -1.84 -11.19 -5.04
CA HIS A 23 -3.26 -10.98 -5.28
C HIS A 23 -3.67 -9.54 -5.05
N MET A 24 -4.78 -9.11 -5.64
CA MET A 24 -5.31 -7.76 -5.38
C MET A 24 -5.63 -7.59 -3.90
N THR A 25 -5.28 -6.42 -3.36
CA THR A 25 -5.60 -5.99 -2.01
C THR A 25 -6.28 -4.63 -2.08
N THR A 26 -7.39 -4.49 -1.36
CA THR A 26 -8.20 -3.28 -1.38
C THR A 26 -7.49 -2.13 -0.67
N ILE A 27 -7.41 -0.99 -1.34
CA ILE A 27 -7.01 0.27 -0.71
C ILE A 27 -8.27 0.96 -0.19
N GLU A 28 -8.28 1.29 1.10
CA GLU A 28 -9.43 1.86 1.79
C GLU A 28 -9.46 3.39 1.69
N SER A 29 -8.29 4.02 1.84
CA SER A 29 -8.11 5.47 1.79
C SER A 29 -6.66 5.83 1.48
N PHE A 30 -6.37 7.11 1.30
CA PHE A 30 -5.00 7.63 1.26
C PHE A 30 -4.85 8.86 2.15
N SER A 31 -3.61 9.18 2.49
CA SER A 31 -3.24 10.38 3.22
C SER A 31 -2.08 11.07 2.52
N ARG A 32 -2.09 12.41 2.48
CA ARG A 32 -0.94 13.19 1.99
C ARG A 32 0.19 13.12 3.00
N ASP A 33 1.41 12.98 2.52
CA ASP A 33 2.62 12.96 3.34
C ASP A 33 3.71 13.78 2.64
N GLY A 34 3.87 15.04 3.07
CA GLY A 34 4.70 16.03 2.37
C GLY A 34 4.25 16.23 0.91
N ASP A 35 5.19 16.05 -0.02
CA ASP A 35 4.94 16.08 -1.47
C ASP A 35 4.42 14.74 -2.04
N GLY A 36 4.33 13.70 -1.21
CA GLY A 36 3.89 12.35 -1.58
C GLY A 36 2.55 11.95 -0.96
N LEU A 37 2.32 10.64 -0.89
CA LEU A 37 1.16 10.07 -0.22
C LEU A 37 1.44 8.68 0.34
N ARG A 38 0.62 8.29 1.31
CA ARG A 38 0.51 6.92 1.81
C ARG A 38 -0.86 6.37 1.50
N VAL A 39 -0.92 5.10 1.13
CA VAL A 39 -2.17 4.36 1.02
C VAL A 39 -2.44 3.59 2.30
N ASN A 40 -3.72 3.49 2.65
CA ASN A 40 -4.21 2.89 3.88
C ASN A 40 -5.05 1.66 3.54
N PHE A 41 -4.80 0.55 4.23
CA PHE A 41 -5.45 -0.73 3.97
C PHE A 41 -5.52 -1.58 5.24
N THR A 42 -6.21 -2.72 5.16
CA THR A 42 -6.17 -3.78 6.17
C THR A 42 -5.41 -4.98 5.60
N ALA A 43 -4.48 -5.54 6.38
CA ALA A 43 -3.60 -6.62 5.95
C ALA A 43 -3.30 -7.59 7.10
N GLY A 44 -2.64 -8.71 6.79
CA GLY A 44 -1.99 -9.56 7.80
C GLY A 44 -0.78 -8.87 8.44
N THR A 45 -0.15 -9.48 9.45
CA THR A 45 1.04 -8.91 10.08
C THR A 45 2.21 -8.78 9.10
N PRO A 46 3.04 -7.73 9.20
CA PRO A 46 4.13 -7.47 8.24
C PRO A 46 5.18 -8.59 8.18
N ASP A 47 5.33 -9.38 9.25
CA ASP A 47 6.20 -10.56 9.24
C ASP A 47 5.69 -11.67 8.30
N CYS A 48 4.41 -11.68 7.95
CA CYS A 48 3.79 -12.77 7.19
C CYS A 48 3.02 -12.30 5.96
N PHE A 49 2.82 -11.00 5.82
CA PHE A 49 2.11 -10.38 4.72
C PHE A 49 2.97 -9.27 4.14
N GLY A 50 3.35 -9.42 2.88
CA GLY A 50 4.04 -8.41 2.10
C GLY A 50 3.07 -7.66 1.21
N VAL A 51 3.44 -6.45 0.82
CA VAL A 51 2.68 -5.66 -0.14
C VAL A 51 3.56 -5.22 -1.29
N HIS A 52 2.95 -5.04 -2.45
CA HIS A 52 3.59 -4.41 -3.59
C HIS A 52 2.68 -3.35 -4.21
N LEU A 53 3.21 -2.15 -4.45
CA LEU A 53 2.55 -1.03 -5.07
C LEU A 53 2.99 -0.88 -6.52
N VAL A 54 2.01 -0.77 -7.41
CA VAL A 54 2.25 -0.38 -8.80
C VAL A 54 1.55 0.95 -9.05
N THR A 55 2.29 1.92 -9.56
CA THR A 55 1.80 3.28 -9.83
C THR A 55 1.80 3.58 -11.32
N GLN A 56 0.74 4.25 -11.77
CA GLN A 56 0.67 4.87 -13.08
C GLN A 56 0.36 6.35 -12.91
N GLU A 57 1.26 7.21 -13.36
CA GLU A 57 1.17 8.65 -13.20
C GLU A 57 0.84 9.35 -14.53
N THR A 58 -0.06 10.32 -14.45
CA THR A 58 -0.34 11.29 -15.50
C THR A 58 -0.20 12.71 -14.92
N ALA A 59 -0.40 13.72 -15.77
CA ALA A 59 -0.42 15.11 -15.32
C ALA A 59 -1.56 15.39 -14.31
N ASP A 60 -2.67 14.66 -14.41
CA ASP A 60 -3.89 14.94 -13.66
C ASP A 60 -4.18 13.91 -12.56
N ALA A 61 -3.61 12.70 -12.64
CA ALA A 61 -3.93 11.62 -11.72
C ALA A 61 -2.75 10.69 -11.43
N VAL A 62 -2.80 10.06 -10.26
CA VAL A 62 -1.99 8.92 -9.86
C VAL A 62 -2.93 7.75 -9.64
N THR A 63 -2.81 6.70 -10.45
CA THR A 63 -3.55 5.45 -10.27
C THR A 63 -2.66 4.44 -9.56
N ILE A 64 -3.18 3.84 -8.50
CA ILE A 64 -2.43 2.95 -7.61
C ILE A 64 -3.10 1.58 -7.60
N GLU A 65 -2.29 0.56 -7.76
CA GLU A 65 -2.65 -0.83 -7.53
C GLU A 65 -1.87 -1.35 -6.33
N LEU A 66 -2.56 -2.05 -5.43
CA LEU A 66 -1.94 -2.70 -4.28
C LEU A 66 -2.10 -4.22 -4.42
N ARG A 67 -0.97 -4.91 -4.39
CA ARG A 67 -0.89 -6.36 -4.32
C ARG A 67 -0.48 -6.78 -2.91
N GLY A 68 -1.10 -7.85 -2.43
CA GLY A 68 -0.73 -8.53 -1.20
C GLY A 68 -0.21 -9.92 -1.52
N GLY A 69 0.63 -10.47 -0.65
CA GLY A 69 1.15 -11.82 -0.81
C GLY A 69 2.06 -12.22 0.34
N THR A 70 2.75 -13.35 0.18
CA THR A 70 3.69 -13.85 1.19
C THR A 70 5.10 -13.33 0.90
N PRO A 71 5.80 -12.68 1.85
CA PRO A 71 7.21 -12.37 1.68
C PRO A 71 8.03 -13.66 1.45
N PRO A 72 9.02 -13.68 0.54
CA PRO A 72 9.81 -14.88 0.25
C PRO A 72 10.41 -15.56 1.50
N GLU A 73 10.90 -14.78 2.45
CA GLU A 73 11.47 -15.21 3.73
C GLU A 73 10.45 -15.80 4.71
N SER A 74 9.16 -15.66 4.39
CA SER A 74 8.03 -16.10 5.21
C SER A 74 7.33 -17.33 4.66
N VAL A 75 7.72 -17.81 3.48
CA VAL A 75 7.17 -19.03 2.89
C VAL A 75 7.42 -20.23 3.81
N GLY A 76 6.36 -20.96 4.13
CA GLY A 76 6.40 -22.15 4.99
C GLY A 76 6.54 -21.86 6.49
N ARG A 77 6.53 -20.59 6.92
CA ARG A 77 6.52 -20.24 8.34
C ARG A 77 5.12 -20.35 8.94
N MET A 78 5.06 -20.52 10.27
CA MET A 78 3.81 -20.42 11.01
C MET A 78 3.43 -18.95 11.17
N CYS A 79 2.30 -18.57 10.57
CA CYS A 79 1.78 -17.21 10.62
C CYS A 79 0.48 -17.17 11.41
N ILE A 80 0.33 -16.16 12.28
CA ILE A 80 -0.93 -15.94 13.01
C ILE A 80 -1.94 -15.21 12.13
N ALA A 81 -3.23 -15.52 12.31
CA ALA A 81 -4.31 -14.81 11.63
C ALA A 81 -4.69 -13.53 12.39
N LEU A 82 -3.84 -12.51 12.30
CA LEU A 82 -4.08 -11.20 12.90
C LEU A 82 -4.17 -10.13 11.79
N ALA A 83 -5.29 -9.42 11.76
CA ALA A 83 -5.47 -8.27 10.89
C ALA A 83 -4.91 -6.99 11.54
N VAL A 84 -4.20 -6.19 10.76
CA VAL A 84 -3.65 -4.90 11.18
C VAL A 84 -4.10 -3.81 10.22
N HIS A 85 -4.20 -2.58 10.74
CA HIS A 85 -4.34 -1.40 9.90
C HIS A 85 -2.97 -1.02 9.34
N GLY A 86 -2.79 -1.25 8.05
CA GLY A 86 -1.57 -0.99 7.33
C GLY A 86 -1.55 0.39 6.66
N ALA A 87 -0.34 0.88 6.43
CA ALA A 87 -0.05 1.95 5.49
C ALA A 87 1.21 1.63 4.69
N ALA A 88 1.28 2.08 3.44
CA ALA A 88 2.48 1.98 2.61
C ALA A 88 2.72 3.30 1.89
N GLU A 89 3.99 3.72 1.83
CA GLU A 89 4.40 4.91 1.10
C GLU A 89 4.39 4.65 -0.40
N VAL A 90 3.84 5.58 -1.15
CA VAL A 90 3.78 5.50 -2.61
C VAL A 90 4.89 6.36 -3.19
N THR A 91 5.85 5.70 -3.84
CA THR A 91 6.90 6.43 -4.57
C THR A 91 6.31 7.05 -5.83
N LEU A 92 6.40 8.37 -5.94
CA LEU A 92 5.95 9.15 -7.09
C LEU A 92 7.13 9.72 -7.88
N GLN A 93 6.96 9.84 -9.18
CA GLN A 93 7.91 10.43 -10.13
C GLN A 93 7.88 11.96 -10.10
N ALA A 94 6.76 12.54 -9.66
CA ALA A 94 6.58 13.98 -9.44
C ALA A 94 5.78 14.22 -8.13
N PRO A 95 5.82 15.44 -7.55
CA PRO A 95 4.99 15.78 -6.38
C PRO A 95 3.50 15.53 -6.64
N LEU A 96 2.74 15.07 -5.64
CA LEU A 96 1.31 14.79 -5.78
C LEU A 96 0.53 16.04 -6.21
N GLY A 97 0.78 17.20 -5.59
CA GLY A 97 0.12 18.46 -5.92
C GLY A 97 -1.41 18.33 -5.92
N SER A 98 -2.06 18.84 -6.97
CA SER A 98 -3.52 18.76 -7.15
C SER A 98 -3.99 17.50 -7.89
N ARG A 99 -3.11 16.52 -8.15
CA ARG A 99 -3.47 15.31 -8.90
C ARG A 99 -4.48 14.47 -8.12
N GLN A 100 -5.42 13.87 -8.85
CA GLN A 100 -6.37 12.92 -8.27
C GLN A 100 -5.69 11.62 -7.91
N VAL A 101 -6.14 10.97 -6.84
CA VAL A 101 -5.64 9.64 -6.44
C VAL A 101 -6.72 8.61 -6.70
N LEU A 102 -6.42 7.68 -7.60
CA LEU A 102 -7.31 6.64 -8.07
C LEU A 102 -6.76 5.25 -7.69
N THR A 103 -7.65 4.25 -7.65
CA THR A 103 -7.27 2.86 -7.39
C THR A 103 -7.70 2.00 -8.55
N VAL A 104 -6.91 0.98 -8.88
CA VAL A 104 -7.39 -0.11 -9.73
C VAL A 104 -8.39 -0.94 -8.92
N GLN A 105 -9.57 -1.23 -9.48
CA GLN A 105 -10.58 -2.11 -8.88
C GLN A 105 -10.50 -3.52 -9.45
#